data_AF-B2VII4-F1
#
_entry.id   AF-B2VII4-F1
#
_cell.length_a   1.000
_cell.length_b   1.000
_cell.length_c   1.000
_cell.angle_alpha   90.00
_cell.angle_beta   90.00
_cell.angle_gamma   90.00
#
_symmetry.space_group_name_H-M   'P 1'
#
loop_
_entity.id
_entity.type
_entity.pdbx_description
1 polymer ?
#
loop_
_entity_poly.entity_id
_entity_poly.type
_entity_poly.pdbx_seq_one_letter_code
_entity_poly.pdbx_strand_id
1 'polypeptide(L)'
;MKRMLKMRMVYDDEARKSGKGSLMVYGVGNFPVLSGRTTHVNDPNCEYLADEGFIPVGRYWIVDALKGGVYTQARRQFLDFLHNINHAQWFGLFNSQTINDYTFVNGTKRTGFRLHPVRPDGSGKSWGGITLFRASDFEHIRKALLRVNKVKVPRPCSGPMNMSMPWGELIMPNALFMKATFAIIYLVVAMLLIKFIAPLNNLVFSLGSWLFFKLDSGGLGLIGSDYQWGEDPATLCVALASLVLLAWLISRILKLVIYRW
;
A
#
# COMPACT_ATOMS: atom_id res chain seq x y z
N MET A 1 -27.67 -27.16 6.59
CA MET A 1 -27.75 -26.17 5.50
C MET A 1 -27.19 -24.83 5.97
N LYS A 2 -25.94 -24.46 5.60
CA LYS A 2 -25.39 -23.13 5.96
C LYS A 2 -26.04 -22.07 5.05
N ARG A 3 -26.79 -21.14 5.64
CA ARG A 3 -27.57 -20.11 4.94
C ARG A 3 -26.66 -19.02 4.37
N MET A 4 -27.08 -18.44 3.23
CA MET A 4 -26.49 -17.23 2.65
C MET A 4 -26.67 -16.06 3.62
N LEU A 5 -25.59 -15.31 3.88
CA LEU A 5 -25.64 -14.11 4.72
C LEU A 5 -26.08 -12.92 3.87
N LYS A 6 -27.24 -12.35 4.22
CA LYS A 6 -27.76 -11.14 3.57
C LYS A 6 -27.37 -9.93 4.42
N MET A 7 -27.12 -8.82 3.75
CA MET A 7 -26.86 -7.52 4.38
C MET A 7 -27.68 -6.46 3.69
N ARG A 8 -28.19 -5.49 4.45
CA ARG A 8 -28.90 -4.32 3.94
C ARG A 8 -28.36 -3.09 4.63
N MET A 9 -27.88 -2.14 3.85
CA MET A 9 -27.54 -0.82 4.35
C MET A 9 -28.79 0.07 4.25
N VAL A 10 -29.04 0.85 5.29
CA VAL A 10 -30.10 1.84 5.38
C VAL A 10 -29.44 3.21 5.57
N TYR A 11 -29.82 4.15 4.72
CA TYR A 11 -29.36 5.53 4.69
C TYR A 11 -30.60 6.40 4.45
N ASP A 12 -31.11 6.99 5.52
CA ASP A 12 -32.23 7.91 5.53
C ASP A 12 -31.72 9.35 5.78
N ASP A 13 -32.64 10.30 5.85
CA ASP A 13 -32.29 11.70 6.16
C ASP A 13 -31.59 11.84 7.53
N GLU A 14 -31.84 10.93 8.46
CA GLU A 14 -31.16 10.90 9.76
C GLU A 14 -29.70 10.46 9.61
N ALA A 15 -29.41 9.46 8.77
CA ALA A 15 -28.05 9.04 8.45
C ALA A 15 -27.23 10.14 7.76
N ARG A 16 -27.88 11.00 6.95
CA ARG A 16 -27.26 12.17 6.33
C ARG A 16 -26.94 13.27 7.35
N LYS A 17 -27.87 13.55 8.28
CA LYS A 17 -27.68 14.55 9.34
C LYS A 17 -26.66 14.11 10.40
N SER A 18 -26.68 12.83 10.78
CA SER A 18 -25.81 12.28 11.82
C SER A 18 -24.44 11.82 11.32
N GLY A 19 -24.29 11.65 10.00
CA GLY A 19 -23.12 11.03 9.38
C GLY A 19 -23.02 9.50 9.62
N LYS A 20 -24.06 8.87 10.19
CA LYS A 20 -24.07 7.45 10.55
C LYS A 20 -25.23 6.71 9.87
N GLY A 21 -24.93 5.91 8.86
CA GLY A 21 -25.85 4.92 8.31
C GLY A 21 -25.90 3.65 9.16
N SER A 22 -26.84 2.76 8.83
CA SER A 22 -27.01 1.48 9.53
C SER A 22 -26.84 0.31 8.57
N LEU A 23 -25.91 -0.59 8.88
CA LEU A 23 -25.72 -1.86 8.17
C LEU A 23 -26.37 -2.99 8.95
N MET A 24 -27.53 -3.44 8.48
CA MET A 24 -28.22 -4.61 9.00
C MET A 24 -27.63 -5.88 8.40
N VAL A 25 -27.07 -6.75 9.24
CA VAL A 25 -26.56 -8.06 8.88
C VAL A 25 -27.49 -9.12 9.46
N TYR A 26 -28.27 -9.76 8.59
CA TYR A 26 -29.36 -10.66 9.00
C TYR A 26 -28.82 -11.85 9.80
N GLY A 27 -29.33 -12.02 11.02
CA GLY A 27 -28.87 -13.07 11.95
C GLY A 27 -27.56 -12.78 12.67
N VAL A 28 -27.01 -11.56 12.54
CA VAL A 28 -25.78 -11.13 13.24
C VAL A 28 -26.02 -9.87 14.07
N GLY A 29 -26.62 -8.83 13.48
CA GLY A 29 -26.89 -7.57 14.18
C GLY A 29 -26.98 -6.36 13.26
N ASN A 30 -27.13 -5.18 13.87
CA ASN A 30 -27.12 -3.89 13.20
C ASN A 30 -25.88 -3.10 13.62
N PHE A 31 -25.20 -2.50 12.65
CA PHE A 31 -23.91 -1.86 12.88
C PHE A 31 -23.90 -0.44 12.31
N PRO A 32 -23.39 0.56 13.05
CA PRO A 32 -23.23 1.90 12.52
C PRO A 32 -22.12 1.90 11.47
N VAL A 33 -22.38 2.51 10.32
CA VAL A 33 -21.46 2.60 9.19
C VAL A 33 -21.49 3.98 8.55
N LEU A 34 -20.50 4.28 7.72
CA LEU A 34 -20.49 5.46 6.88
C LEU A 34 -20.06 5.08 5.46
N SER A 35 -20.53 5.82 4.47
CA SER A 35 -20.07 5.71 3.09
C SER A 35 -19.95 7.08 2.44
N GLY A 36 -18.89 7.28 1.67
CA GLY A 36 -18.51 8.60 1.16
C GLY A 36 -17.72 9.42 2.19
N ARG A 37 -17.29 10.61 1.79
CA ARG A 37 -16.45 11.50 2.61
C ARG A 37 -16.90 12.95 2.48
N THR A 38 -16.14 13.85 3.12
CA THR A 38 -16.32 15.30 3.04
C THR A 38 -17.76 15.69 3.36
N THR A 39 -18.43 16.44 2.50
CA THR A 39 -19.82 16.87 2.65
C THR A 39 -20.82 15.86 2.08
N HIS A 40 -20.36 14.73 1.53
CA HIS A 40 -21.16 13.77 0.77
C HIS A 40 -21.31 12.41 1.48
N VAL A 41 -21.23 12.42 2.81
CA VAL A 41 -21.36 11.22 3.65
C VAL A 41 -22.82 10.77 3.68
N ASN A 42 -23.07 9.52 3.32
CA ASN A 42 -24.40 8.88 3.29
C ASN A 42 -25.43 9.62 2.40
N ASP A 43 -24.98 10.33 1.35
CA ASP A 43 -25.88 11.00 0.40
C ASP A 43 -25.95 10.23 -0.93
N PRO A 44 -27.06 9.52 -1.23
CA PRO A 44 -27.23 8.79 -2.47
C PRO A 44 -27.34 9.70 -3.71
N ASN A 45 -27.62 10.99 -3.54
CA ASN A 45 -27.66 11.92 -4.66
C ASN A 45 -26.25 12.26 -5.17
N CYS A 46 -25.22 11.96 -4.39
CA CYS A 46 -23.82 12.29 -4.70
C CYS A 46 -23.00 11.09 -5.20
N GLU A 47 -23.66 9.99 -5.60
CA GLU A 47 -23.01 8.76 -6.06
C GLU A 47 -22.12 8.95 -7.30
N TYR A 48 -22.41 9.96 -8.11
CA TYR A 48 -21.67 10.30 -9.34
C TYR A 48 -20.31 10.95 -9.07
N LEU A 49 -20.06 11.43 -7.84
CA LEU A 49 -18.80 12.07 -7.48
C LEU A 49 -17.70 11.02 -7.38
N ALA A 50 -16.71 11.10 -8.27
CA ALA A 50 -15.52 10.25 -8.21
C ALA A 50 -14.83 10.41 -6.85
N ASP A 51 -14.44 9.28 -6.24
CA ASP A 51 -13.66 9.20 -4.99
C ASP A 51 -14.26 9.84 -3.71
N GLU A 52 -15.34 10.62 -3.83
CA GLU A 52 -15.98 11.32 -2.72
C GLU A 52 -17.37 10.78 -2.38
N GLY A 53 -18.09 10.35 -3.43
CA GLY A 53 -19.50 10.00 -3.34
C GLY A 53 -19.77 8.76 -2.51
N PHE A 54 -21.04 8.63 -2.12
CA PHE A 54 -21.63 7.43 -1.53
C PHE A 54 -21.46 6.19 -2.45
N ILE A 55 -21.45 4.99 -1.86
CA ILE A 55 -21.47 3.75 -2.64
C ILE A 55 -22.74 3.71 -3.50
N PRO A 56 -22.67 3.49 -4.83
CA PRO A 56 -23.88 3.56 -5.65
C PRO A 56 -25.01 2.64 -5.17
N VAL A 57 -26.26 3.10 -5.16
CA VAL A 57 -27.39 2.28 -4.71
C VAL A 57 -27.51 1.04 -5.60
N GLY A 58 -27.50 -0.14 -4.97
CA GLY A 58 -27.64 -1.38 -5.74
C GLY A 58 -27.39 -2.64 -4.93
N ARG A 59 -27.38 -3.76 -5.65
CA ARG A 59 -27.02 -5.07 -5.10
C ARG A 59 -25.55 -5.35 -5.38
N TYR A 60 -24.84 -5.84 -4.38
CA TYR A 60 -23.41 -6.13 -4.43
C TYR A 60 -23.11 -7.56 -4.00
N TRP A 61 -22.14 -8.17 -4.67
CA TRP A 61 -21.48 -9.38 -4.22
C TRP A 61 -20.38 -9.01 -3.23
N ILE A 62 -20.37 -9.69 -2.08
CA ILE A 62 -19.26 -9.60 -1.12
C ILE A 62 -18.21 -10.63 -1.54
N VAL A 63 -17.04 -10.15 -1.94
CA VAL A 63 -15.93 -10.99 -2.39
C VAL A 63 -14.76 -10.86 -1.43
N ASP A 64 -13.93 -11.90 -1.33
CA ASP A 64 -12.67 -11.79 -0.60
C ASP A 64 -11.78 -10.71 -1.24
N ALA A 65 -10.89 -10.10 -0.45
CA ALA A 65 -9.87 -9.21 -0.97
C ALA A 65 -9.13 -9.89 -2.13
N LEU A 66 -9.06 -9.20 -3.28
CA LEU A 66 -8.26 -9.65 -4.41
C LEU A 66 -6.80 -9.83 -3.95
N LYS A 67 -6.31 -11.06 -4.10
CA LYS A 67 -4.91 -11.38 -3.91
C LYS A 67 -4.19 -11.01 -5.20
N GLY A 68 -3.49 -9.88 -5.21
CA GLY A 68 -2.61 -9.50 -6.32
C GLY A 68 -1.40 -10.44 -6.41
N GLY A 69 -0.47 -10.17 -7.31
CA GLY A 69 0.81 -10.87 -7.36
C GLY A 69 1.60 -10.73 -6.06
N VAL A 70 2.59 -11.61 -5.85
CA VAL A 70 3.40 -11.67 -4.61
C VAL A 70 4.01 -10.31 -4.25
N TYR A 71 4.56 -9.60 -5.22
CA TYR A 71 5.10 -8.24 -5.04
C TYR A 71 4.06 -7.24 -4.50
N THR A 72 2.84 -7.27 -5.05
CA THR A 72 1.75 -6.39 -4.62
C THR A 72 1.30 -6.75 -3.20
N GLN A 73 1.31 -8.03 -2.83
CA GLN A 73 0.99 -8.48 -1.48
C GLN A 73 2.04 -8.05 -0.47
N ALA A 74 3.34 -8.23 -0.75
CA ALA A 74 4.43 -7.80 0.12
C ALA A 74 4.44 -6.27 0.31
N ARG A 75 4.28 -5.51 -0.76
CA ARG A 75 4.14 -4.03 -0.69
C ARG A 75 2.95 -3.63 0.17
N ARG A 76 1.80 -4.29 -0.01
CA ARG A 76 0.59 -4.03 0.79
C ARG A 76 0.86 -4.32 2.27
N GLN A 77 1.42 -5.49 2.61
CA GLN A 77 1.75 -5.85 3.99
C GLN A 77 2.71 -4.85 4.66
N PHE A 78 3.69 -4.35 3.93
CA PHE A 78 4.61 -3.32 4.44
C PHE A 78 3.90 -1.99 4.72
N LEU A 79 3.07 -1.51 3.79
CA LEU A 79 2.27 -0.29 3.98
C LEU A 79 1.21 -0.45 5.08
N ASP A 80 0.66 -1.65 5.21
CA ASP A 80 -0.29 -2.06 6.24
C ASP A 80 0.35 -1.99 7.63
N PHE A 81 1.57 -2.52 7.77
CA PHE A 81 2.36 -2.43 9.00
C PHE A 81 2.65 -0.97 9.39
N LEU A 82 3.12 -0.15 8.43
CA LEU A 82 3.45 1.25 8.70
C LEU A 82 2.25 2.09 9.12
N HIS A 83 1.07 1.83 8.55
CA HIS A 83 -0.14 2.59 8.85
C HIS A 83 -1.04 1.92 9.91
N ASN A 84 -0.60 0.80 10.49
CA ASN A 84 -1.38 -0.03 11.41
C ASN A 84 -2.77 -0.40 10.84
N ILE A 85 -2.83 -0.79 9.57
CA ILE A 85 -4.04 -1.22 8.86
C ILE A 85 -3.85 -2.66 8.39
N ASN A 86 -4.91 -3.43 8.22
CA ASN A 86 -4.83 -4.73 7.55
C ASN A 86 -5.81 -4.83 6.38
N HIS A 87 -5.38 -4.38 5.20
CA HIS A 87 -6.21 -4.38 4.00
C HIS A 87 -6.52 -5.80 3.49
N ALA A 88 -5.74 -6.81 3.90
CA ALA A 88 -5.99 -8.20 3.52
C ALA A 88 -7.25 -8.80 4.16
N GLN A 89 -7.75 -8.18 5.24
CA GLN A 89 -8.97 -8.63 5.92
C GLN A 89 -10.24 -8.08 5.28
N TRP A 90 -10.14 -7.04 4.45
CA TRP A 90 -11.27 -6.33 3.87
C TRP A 90 -11.99 -7.18 2.83
N PHE A 91 -13.25 -6.87 2.58
CA PHE A 91 -14.03 -7.51 1.52
C PHE A 91 -14.25 -6.54 0.36
N GLY A 92 -14.18 -7.04 -0.87
CA GLY A 92 -14.61 -6.31 -2.06
C GLY A 92 -16.13 -6.30 -2.20
N LEU A 93 -16.69 -5.23 -2.73
CA LEU A 93 -18.10 -5.10 -3.05
C LEU A 93 -18.24 -4.97 -4.57
N PHE A 94 -18.57 -6.06 -5.24
CA PHE A 94 -18.71 -6.08 -6.71
C PHE A 94 -20.15 -5.81 -7.09
N ASN A 95 -20.39 -4.80 -7.93
CA ASN A 95 -21.74 -4.46 -8.35
C ASN A 95 -22.36 -5.66 -9.10
N SER A 96 -23.59 -6.03 -8.77
CA SER A 96 -24.24 -7.22 -9.34
C SER A 96 -24.64 -7.09 -10.81
N GLN A 97 -24.76 -5.87 -11.34
CA GLN A 97 -25.08 -5.60 -12.75
C GLN A 97 -23.83 -5.70 -13.62
N THR A 98 -22.71 -5.10 -13.18
CA THR A 98 -21.43 -5.17 -13.92
C THR A 98 -20.62 -6.43 -13.61
N ILE A 99 -20.92 -7.07 -12.48
CA ILE A 99 -20.19 -8.21 -11.91
C ILE A 99 -18.68 -7.93 -11.82
N ASN A 100 -18.35 -6.68 -11.51
CA ASN A 100 -16.97 -6.20 -11.47
C ASN A 100 -16.75 -5.27 -10.27
N ASP A 101 -15.49 -4.94 -10.02
CA ASP A 101 -15.08 -4.00 -9.00
C ASP A 101 -15.40 -2.54 -9.39
N TYR A 102 -16.06 -2.29 -10.52
CA TYR A 102 -16.45 -0.96 -10.96
C TYR A 102 -17.93 -0.87 -11.37
N THR A 103 -18.46 0.33 -11.35
CA THR A 103 -19.77 0.67 -11.92
C THR A 103 -19.73 2.06 -12.56
N PHE A 104 -20.69 2.36 -13.42
CA PHE A 104 -20.87 3.69 -13.98
C PHE A 104 -22.11 4.35 -13.36
N VAL A 105 -21.95 5.59 -12.90
CA VAL A 105 -23.04 6.43 -12.41
C VAL A 105 -23.01 7.73 -13.21
N ASN A 106 -24.07 7.99 -13.98
CA ASN A 106 -24.16 9.16 -14.87
C ASN A 106 -22.93 9.36 -15.77
N GLY A 107 -22.36 8.26 -16.30
CA GLY A 107 -21.16 8.29 -17.15
C GLY A 107 -19.83 8.30 -16.37
N THR A 108 -19.83 8.55 -15.06
CA THR A 108 -18.62 8.52 -14.23
C THR A 108 -18.31 7.10 -13.76
N LYS A 109 -17.10 6.61 -14.04
CA LYS A 109 -16.60 5.32 -13.56
C LYS A 109 -16.24 5.40 -12.07
N ARG A 110 -16.80 4.51 -11.26
CA ARG A 110 -16.52 4.36 -9.82
C ARG A 110 -16.01 2.95 -9.54
N THR A 111 -15.06 2.75 -8.63
CA THR A 111 -14.52 1.40 -8.33
C THR A 111 -14.15 1.20 -6.88
N GLY A 112 -13.68 -0.01 -6.59
CA GLY A 112 -12.78 -0.22 -5.46
C GLY A 112 -13.55 -0.16 -4.16
N PHE A 113 -14.85 -0.45 -4.23
CA PHE A 113 -15.73 -0.44 -3.09
C PHE A 113 -15.33 -1.57 -2.16
N ARG A 114 -15.11 -1.24 -0.88
CA ARG A 114 -14.70 -2.18 0.15
C ARG A 114 -15.66 -2.13 1.32
N LEU A 115 -15.82 -3.26 2.00
CA LEU A 115 -16.32 -3.34 3.37
C LEU A 115 -15.11 -3.43 4.30
N HIS A 116 -14.93 -2.44 5.15
CA HIS A 116 -13.75 -2.33 6.02
C HIS A 116 -14.04 -1.51 7.28
N PRO A 117 -13.23 -1.61 8.34
CA PRO A 117 -13.32 -0.69 9.46
C PRO A 117 -12.60 0.63 9.14
N VAL A 118 -12.86 1.66 9.95
CA VAL A 118 -11.90 2.77 10.13
C VAL A 118 -10.57 2.24 10.66
N ARG A 119 -9.51 3.03 10.56
CA ARG A 119 -8.19 2.63 11.09
C ARG A 119 -8.27 2.53 12.63
N PRO A 120 -7.37 1.76 13.27
CA PRO A 120 -7.39 1.58 14.73
C PRO A 120 -7.26 2.87 15.53
N ASP A 121 -6.60 3.89 14.97
CA ASP A 121 -6.46 5.24 15.56
C ASP A 121 -7.71 6.13 15.34
N GLY A 122 -8.78 5.58 14.74
CA GLY A 122 -10.00 6.31 14.39
C GLY A 122 -9.86 7.17 13.13
N SER A 123 -8.67 7.24 12.53
CA SER A 123 -8.45 7.95 11.27
C SER A 123 -8.89 7.11 10.07
N GLY A 124 -9.06 7.75 8.92
CA GLY A 124 -9.44 7.08 7.68
C GLY A 124 -10.68 7.69 7.04
N LYS A 125 -10.73 7.60 5.72
CA LYS A 125 -11.83 8.13 4.89
C LYS A 125 -12.52 6.97 4.20
N SER A 126 -13.84 7.03 4.08
CA SER A 126 -14.55 6.16 3.13
C SER A 126 -14.46 6.79 1.75
N TRP A 127 -13.72 6.16 0.85
CA TRP A 127 -13.63 6.58 -0.56
C TRP A 127 -14.84 6.07 -1.36
N GLY A 128 -16.03 6.07 -0.73
CA GLY A 128 -17.26 5.50 -1.27
C GLY A 128 -17.46 4.01 -1.00
N GLY A 129 -16.70 3.39 -0.10
CA GLY A 129 -16.96 2.04 0.42
C GLY A 129 -17.95 2.03 1.58
N ILE A 130 -18.20 0.86 2.18
CA ILE A 130 -18.94 0.75 3.45
C ILE A 130 -17.91 0.65 4.57
N THR A 131 -17.84 1.68 5.42
CA THR A 131 -16.84 1.78 6.49
C THR A 131 -17.48 1.67 7.86
N LEU A 132 -17.03 0.72 8.68
CA LEU A 132 -17.48 0.53 10.05
C LEU A 132 -16.72 1.44 11.03
N PHE A 133 -17.44 2.08 11.95
CA PHE A 133 -16.83 2.96 12.96
C PHE A 133 -15.97 2.24 13.99
N ARG A 134 -16.18 0.93 14.19
CA ARG A 134 -15.44 0.13 15.17
C ARG A 134 -14.83 -1.08 14.50
N ALA A 135 -13.54 -1.32 14.78
CA ALA A 135 -12.84 -2.52 14.31
C ALA A 135 -13.45 -3.82 14.87
N SER A 136 -13.99 -3.79 16.09
CA SER A 136 -14.68 -4.93 16.71
C SER A 136 -15.95 -5.33 15.96
N ASP A 137 -16.73 -4.34 15.50
CA ASP A 137 -17.94 -4.57 14.70
C ASP A 137 -17.59 -5.21 13.36
N PHE A 138 -16.53 -4.71 12.71
CA PHE A 138 -16.00 -5.33 11.50
C PHE A 138 -15.57 -6.78 11.73
N GLU A 139 -14.86 -7.07 12.81
CA GLU A 139 -14.40 -8.44 13.08
C GLU A 139 -15.58 -9.39 13.37
N HIS A 140 -16.65 -8.91 14.02
CA HIS A 140 -17.89 -9.68 14.18
C HIS A 140 -18.52 -10.04 12.84
N ILE A 141 -18.68 -9.06 11.94
CA ILE A 141 -19.23 -9.27 10.60
C ILE A 141 -18.31 -10.19 9.78
N ARG A 142 -17.00 -9.97 9.83
CA ARG A 142 -15.99 -10.78 9.13
C ARG A 142 -16.07 -12.24 9.55
N LYS A 143 -16.13 -12.54 10.85
CA LYS A 143 -16.32 -13.92 11.36
C LYS A 143 -17.64 -14.53 10.88
N ALA A 144 -18.71 -13.74 10.75
CA ALA A 144 -19.96 -14.22 10.17
C ALA A 144 -19.81 -14.56 8.68
N LEU A 145 -19.22 -13.65 7.88
CA LEU A 145 -18.97 -13.85 6.45
C LEU A 145 -18.10 -15.08 6.16
N LEU A 146 -17.01 -15.26 6.91
CA LEU A 146 -16.08 -16.38 6.73
C LEU A 146 -16.68 -17.75 7.06
N ARG A 147 -17.79 -17.80 7.81
CA ARG A 147 -18.48 -19.05 8.15
C ARG A 147 -19.47 -19.51 7.08
N VAL A 148 -19.82 -18.64 6.13
CA VAL A 148 -20.78 -18.90 5.05
C VAL A 148 -20.10 -19.65 3.91
N ASN A 149 -20.85 -20.51 3.22
CA ASN A 149 -20.34 -21.19 2.03
C ASN A 149 -20.14 -20.19 0.90
N LYS A 150 -18.95 -20.22 0.28
CA LYS A 150 -18.62 -19.37 -0.86
C LYS A 150 -19.24 -19.93 -2.13
N VAL A 151 -19.80 -19.05 -2.94
CA VAL A 151 -20.28 -19.38 -4.29
C VAL A 151 -19.41 -18.67 -5.31
N LYS A 152 -19.22 -19.29 -6.48
CA LYS A 152 -18.52 -18.62 -7.59
C LYS A 152 -19.41 -17.48 -8.09
N VAL A 153 -18.87 -16.27 -8.11
CA VAL A 153 -19.53 -15.13 -8.74
C VAL A 153 -19.60 -15.40 -10.25
N PRO A 154 -20.79 -15.34 -10.90
CA PRO A 154 -20.91 -15.57 -12.33
C PRO A 154 -20.12 -14.49 -13.08
N ARG A 155 -18.97 -14.82 -13.68
CA ARG A 155 -18.27 -13.85 -14.53
C ARG A 155 -18.88 -13.89 -15.94
N PRO A 156 -19.22 -12.75 -16.54
CA PRO A 156 -19.54 -12.71 -17.96
C PRO A 156 -18.34 -13.26 -18.75
N CYS A 157 -18.58 -14.21 -19.67
CA CYS A 157 -17.58 -14.66 -20.63
C CYS A 157 -17.34 -13.53 -21.64
N SER A 158 -16.47 -12.58 -21.31
CA SER A 158 -15.91 -11.63 -22.26
C SER A 158 -14.41 -11.84 -22.34
N GLY A 159 -13.89 -11.91 -23.58
CA GLY A 159 -12.51 -12.23 -23.95
C GLY A 159 -11.47 -11.28 -23.36
N PRO A 160 -10.18 -11.36 -23.80
CA PRO A 160 -9.08 -10.70 -23.11
C PRO A 160 -9.34 -9.19 -23.04
N MET A 161 -9.76 -8.73 -21.87
CA MET A 161 -10.02 -7.32 -21.64
C MET A 161 -8.65 -6.69 -21.39
N ASN A 162 -8.16 -5.95 -22.39
CA ASN A 162 -6.97 -5.12 -22.27
C ASN A 162 -7.05 -4.33 -20.97
N MET A 163 -6.14 -4.64 -20.05
CA MET A 163 -6.05 -4.02 -18.75
C MET A 163 -5.34 -2.67 -18.89
N SER A 164 -6.06 -1.67 -19.39
CA SER A 164 -5.65 -0.28 -19.20
C SER A 164 -6.24 0.24 -17.89
N MET A 165 -5.38 0.30 -16.86
CA MET A 165 -5.63 1.18 -15.71
C MET A 165 -5.66 2.63 -16.20
N PRO A 166 -6.53 3.47 -15.62
CA PRO A 166 -6.00 4.45 -14.66
C PRO A 166 -6.92 4.61 -13.45
N TRP A 167 -6.36 4.40 -12.25
CA TRP A 167 -6.98 4.83 -11.00
C TRP A 167 -6.09 5.90 -10.38
N GLY A 168 -6.68 7.07 -10.16
CA GLY A 168 -6.21 8.11 -9.23
C GLY A 168 -4.89 8.77 -9.59
N GLU A 169 -4.97 10.05 -9.93
CA GLU A 169 -3.83 10.97 -9.91
C GLU A 169 -3.39 11.23 -8.45
N LEU A 170 -2.81 10.21 -7.81
CA LEU A 170 -1.62 10.46 -7.02
C LEU A 170 -0.57 10.84 -8.05
N ILE A 171 0.10 11.98 -7.90
CA ILE A 171 1.35 12.24 -8.60
C ILE A 171 2.22 11.02 -8.34
N MET A 172 2.24 10.10 -9.30
CA MET A 172 3.10 8.95 -9.28
C MET A 172 4.46 9.57 -9.45
N PRO A 173 5.34 9.57 -8.43
CA PRO A 173 6.73 9.75 -8.73
C PRO A 173 7.06 8.78 -9.86
N ASN A 174 7.52 9.34 -10.98
CA ASN A 174 7.88 8.57 -12.15
C ASN A 174 8.72 7.35 -11.72
N ALA A 175 8.70 6.26 -12.48
CA ALA A 175 9.45 5.05 -12.10
C ALA A 175 10.94 5.35 -11.82
N LEU A 176 11.46 6.43 -12.39
CA LEU A 176 12.75 7.02 -12.09
C LEU A 176 12.86 7.56 -10.66
N PHE A 177 11.91 8.35 -10.19
CA PHE A 177 11.86 8.95 -8.85
C PHE A 177 11.69 7.87 -7.81
N MET A 178 10.83 6.86 -8.01
CA MET A 178 10.74 5.75 -7.06
C MET A 178 12.05 4.96 -6.96
N LYS A 179 12.72 4.70 -8.08
CA LYS A 179 14.06 4.08 -8.08
C LYS A 179 15.08 4.98 -7.38
N ALA A 180 15.00 6.29 -7.57
CA ALA A 180 15.85 7.27 -6.91
C ALA A 180 15.60 7.32 -5.40
N THR A 181 14.35 7.32 -4.95
CA THR A 181 13.99 7.30 -3.52
C THR A 181 14.56 6.06 -2.84
N PHE A 182 14.39 4.87 -3.42
CA PHE A 182 14.99 3.66 -2.86
C PHE A 182 16.51 3.68 -2.89
N ALA A 183 17.12 4.20 -3.96
CA ALA A 183 18.57 4.36 -4.04
C ALA A 183 19.08 5.28 -2.93
N ILE A 184 18.41 6.41 -2.68
CA ILE A 184 18.74 7.33 -1.57
C ILE A 184 18.61 6.62 -0.22
N ILE A 185 17.54 5.85 0.00
CA ILE A 185 17.38 5.08 1.23
C ILE A 185 18.55 4.10 1.42
N TYR A 186 18.95 3.36 0.38
CA TYR A 186 20.08 2.42 0.49
C TYR A 186 21.41 3.14 0.74
N LEU A 187 21.62 4.31 0.14
CA LEU A 187 22.80 5.15 0.40
C LEU A 187 22.83 5.64 1.85
N VAL A 188 21.70 6.10 2.38
CA VAL A 188 21.59 6.54 3.79
C VAL A 188 21.87 5.38 4.74
N VAL A 189 21.27 4.21 4.49
CA VAL A 189 21.53 3.00 5.31
C VAL A 189 23.00 2.58 5.22
N ALA A 190 23.59 2.57 4.02
CA ALA A 190 25.01 2.26 3.84
C ALA A 190 25.91 3.24 4.61
N MET A 191 25.62 4.54 4.56
CA MET A 191 26.34 5.56 5.33
C MET A 191 26.23 5.33 6.84
N LEU A 192 25.02 5.03 7.35
CA LEU A 192 24.82 4.73 8.77
C LEU A 192 25.56 3.46 9.19
N LEU A 193 25.57 2.42 8.36
CA LEU A 193 26.33 1.20 8.63
C LEU A 193 27.82 1.47 8.68
N ILE A 194 28.38 2.19 7.69
CA ILE A 194 29.81 2.54 7.70
C ILE A 194 30.15 3.36 8.96
N LYS A 195 29.30 4.34 9.32
CA LYS A 195 29.55 5.22 10.47
C LYS A 195 29.47 4.51 11.82
N PHE A 196 28.49 3.62 12.02
CA PHE A 196 28.17 3.07 13.33
C PHE A 196 28.63 1.62 13.53
N ILE A 197 29.05 0.92 12.48
CA ILE A 197 29.57 -0.45 12.56
C ILE A 197 31.10 -0.41 12.47
N ALA A 198 31.78 -0.47 13.61
CA ALA A 198 33.23 -0.32 13.70
C ALA A 198 34.05 -1.25 12.77
N PRO A 199 33.71 -2.54 12.59
CA PRO A 199 34.42 -3.39 11.64
C PRO A 199 34.36 -2.87 10.19
N LEU A 200 33.22 -2.31 9.80
CA LEU A 200 33.00 -1.79 8.46
C LEU A 200 33.70 -0.45 8.27
N ASN A 201 33.63 0.43 9.28
CA ASN A 201 34.38 1.68 9.29
C ASN A 201 35.88 1.41 9.11
N ASN A 202 36.45 0.55 9.95
CA ASN A 202 37.88 0.24 9.94
C ASN A 202 38.33 -0.32 8.59
N LEU A 203 37.51 -1.17 7.96
CA LEU A 203 37.81 -1.71 6.63
C LEU A 203 37.92 -0.60 5.57
N VAL A 204 36.96 0.33 5.54
CA VAL A 204 36.97 1.46 4.58
C VAL A 204 38.19 2.35 4.82
N PHE A 205 38.50 2.63 6.08
CA PHE A 205 39.69 3.40 6.45
C PHE A 205 40.98 2.72 5.99
N SER A 206 41.16 1.43 6.28
CA SER A 206 42.37 0.69 5.91
C SER A 206 42.55 0.58 4.39
N LEU A 207 41.47 0.38 3.63
CA LEU A 207 41.52 0.36 2.17
C LEU A 207 41.88 1.72 1.59
N GLY A 208 41.34 2.81 2.17
CA GLY A 208 41.66 4.19 1.77
C GLY A 208 43.13 4.50 1.96
N SER A 209 43.67 4.24 3.15
CA SER A 209 45.08 4.45 3.45
C SER A 209 45.99 3.59 2.56
N TRP A 210 45.62 2.32 2.33
CA TRP A 210 46.38 1.43 1.44
C TRP A 210 46.45 1.97 0.01
N LEU A 211 45.31 2.45 -0.53
CA LEU A 211 45.27 2.98 -1.89
C LEU A 211 46.06 4.29 -2.00
N PHE A 212 45.96 5.17 -1.01
CA PHE A 212 46.74 6.41 -0.97
C PHE A 212 48.25 6.15 -1.10
N PHE A 213 48.81 5.28 -0.24
CA PHE A 213 50.25 4.99 -0.27
C PHE A 213 50.72 4.32 -1.56
N LYS A 214 49.82 3.66 -2.31
CA LYS A 214 50.14 3.11 -3.62
C LYS A 214 50.19 4.17 -4.71
N LEU A 215 49.33 5.19 -4.62
CA LEU A 215 49.17 6.20 -5.65
C LEU A 215 50.02 7.45 -5.43
N ASP A 216 50.41 7.74 -4.20
CA ASP A 216 51.26 8.88 -3.85
C ASP A 216 52.66 8.80 -4.52
N SER A 217 53.38 9.91 -4.51
CA SER A 217 54.79 10.11 -4.84
C SER A 217 55.75 9.03 -4.33
N GLY A 218 55.48 8.40 -3.18
CA GLY A 218 56.24 7.25 -2.68
C GLY A 218 55.95 5.92 -3.39
N GLY A 219 54.94 5.88 -4.26
CA GLY A 219 54.50 4.72 -5.04
C GLY A 219 54.48 5.03 -6.54
N LEU A 220 53.29 5.21 -7.10
CA LEU A 220 53.09 5.47 -8.53
C LEU A 220 53.18 6.96 -8.91
N GLY A 221 53.20 7.88 -7.94
CA GLY A 221 53.31 9.33 -8.19
C GLY A 221 52.15 9.95 -8.95
N LEU A 222 50.95 9.36 -8.83
CA LEU A 222 49.73 9.80 -9.52
C LEU A 222 48.95 10.84 -8.72
N ILE A 223 49.18 10.94 -7.40
CA ILE A 223 48.57 11.92 -6.51
C ILE A 223 49.64 12.57 -5.62
N GLY A 224 49.29 13.69 -4.98
CA GLY A 224 50.16 14.38 -4.02
C GLY A 224 50.35 13.61 -2.71
N SER A 225 51.31 14.07 -1.91
CA SER A 225 51.76 13.44 -0.65
C SER A 225 51.04 13.91 0.61
N ASP A 226 50.14 14.88 0.46
CA ASP A 226 49.36 15.40 1.56
C ASP A 226 48.21 14.43 1.89
N TYR A 227 48.48 13.51 2.84
CA TYR A 227 47.48 12.57 3.31
C TYR A 227 46.40 13.27 4.14
N GLN A 228 45.19 13.36 3.59
CA GLN A 228 44.04 13.89 4.30
C GLN A 228 42.79 13.08 3.95
N TRP A 229 42.32 12.27 4.91
CA TRP A 229 41.21 11.35 4.69
C TRP A 229 39.96 12.10 4.24
N GLY A 230 39.53 11.81 3.01
CA GLY A 230 38.26 12.25 2.44
C GLY A 230 38.40 13.48 1.58
N GLU A 231 39.58 14.10 1.61
CA GLU A 231 39.96 15.23 0.78
C GLU A 231 40.95 14.80 -0.31
N ASP A 232 41.82 13.82 -0.02
CA ASP A 232 42.70 13.26 -1.03
C ASP A 232 41.94 12.38 -2.05
N PRO A 233 42.35 12.34 -3.32
CA PRO A 233 41.62 11.62 -4.36
C PRO A 233 41.48 10.12 -4.09
N ALA A 234 42.48 9.49 -3.46
CA ALA A 234 42.47 8.04 -3.23
C ALA A 234 41.44 7.66 -2.15
N THR A 235 41.46 8.34 -1.00
CA THR A 235 40.54 8.05 0.09
C THR A 235 39.11 8.45 -0.27
N LEU A 236 38.91 9.57 -0.96
CA LEU A 236 37.60 9.98 -1.47
C LEU A 236 37.02 8.91 -2.43
N CYS A 237 37.84 8.40 -3.35
CA CYS A 237 37.42 7.32 -4.25
C CYS A 237 36.99 6.07 -3.48
N VAL A 238 37.77 5.66 -2.46
CA VAL A 238 37.44 4.49 -1.64
C VAL A 238 36.16 4.69 -0.84
N ALA A 239 35.92 5.89 -0.26
CA ALA A 239 34.68 6.21 0.43
C ALA A 239 33.46 6.07 -0.49
N LEU A 240 33.50 6.72 -1.66
CA LEU A 240 32.39 6.72 -2.61
C LEU A 240 32.12 5.32 -3.15
N ALA A 241 33.17 4.59 -3.53
CA ALA A 241 33.06 3.22 -4.02
C ALA A 241 32.46 2.30 -2.94
N SER A 242 32.95 2.39 -1.70
CA SER A 242 32.45 1.58 -0.58
C SER A 242 30.97 1.86 -0.29
N LEU A 243 30.57 3.13 -0.31
CA LEU A 243 29.18 3.55 -0.11
C LEU A 243 28.25 2.98 -1.18
N VAL A 244 28.62 3.11 -2.46
CA VAL A 244 27.83 2.63 -3.59
C VAL A 244 27.76 1.10 -3.61
N LEU A 245 28.87 0.41 -3.38
CA LEU A 245 28.92 -1.05 -3.35
C LEU A 245 28.07 -1.62 -2.21
N LEU A 246 28.13 -1.02 -1.02
CA LEU A 246 27.34 -1.45 0.11
C LEU A 246 25.84 -1.20 -0.11
N ALA A 247 25.47 -0.01 -0.62
CA ALA A 247 24.09 0.28 -0.99
C ALA A 247 23.55 -0.70 -2.05
N TRP A 248 24.38 -1.05 -3.04
CA TRP A 248 24.06 -2.05 -4.04
C TRP A 248 23.87 -3.45 -3.41
N LEU A 249 24.76 -3.87 -2.52
CA LEU A 249 24.70 -5.17 -1.84
C LEU A 249 23.43 -5.29 -0.98
N ILE A 250 23.11 -4.25 -0.20
CA ILE A 250 21.86 -4.17 0.57
C ILE A 250 20.65 -4.34 -0.35
N SER A 251 20.65 -3.64 -1.50
CA SER A 251 19.55 -3.75 -2.47
C SER A 251 19.40 -5.18 -3.03
N ARG A 252 20.50 -5.93 -3.19
CA ARG A 252 20.50 -7.32 -3.68
C ARG A 252 20.02 -8.29 -2.61
N ILE A 253 20.51 -8.15 -1.39
CA ILE A 253 20.11 -8.98 -0.25
C ILE A 253 18.62 -8.80 0.03
N LEU A 254 18.13 -7.57 0.10
CA LEU A 254 16.71 -7.30 0.35
C LEU A 254 15.83 -7.89 -0.76
N LYS A 255 16.26 -7.82 -2.02
CA LYS A 255 15.57 -8.54 -3.10
C LYS A 255 15.56 -10.05 -2.84
N LEU A 256 16.70 -10.65 -2.54
CA LEU A 256 16.77 -12.11 -2.33
C LEU A 256 15.94 -12.58 -1.13
N VAL A 257 15.86 -11.81 -0.05
CA VAL A 257 15.09 -12.16 1.15
C VAL A 257 13.60 -11.94 0.94
N ILE A 258 13.20 -10.83 0.29
CA ILE A 258 11.80 -10.46 0.11
C ILE A 258 11.14 -11.25 -1.04
N TYR A 259 11.90 -11.68 -2.06
CA TYR A 259 11.37 -12.43 -3.22
C TYR A 259 11.45 -13.97 -3.09
N ARG A 260 11.91 -14.51 -1.94
CA ARG A 260 12.00 -15.97 -1.69
C ARG A 260 10.80 -16.58 -0.96
N TRP A 261 9.71 -15.84 -0.77
CA TRP A 261 8.45 -16.33 -0.19
C TRP A 261 7.24 -15.82 -0.97
#